data_AF-A0A2V8LVT4-F1
#
_entry.id   AF-A0A2V8LVT4-F1
#
_cell.length_a   1.000
_cell.length_b   1.000
_cell.length_c   1.000
_cell.angle_alpha   90.00
_cell.angle_beta   90.00
_cell.angle_gamma   90.00
#
_symmetry.space_group_name_H-M   'P 1'
#
loop_
_entity.id
_entity.type
_entity.pdbx_description
1 polymer ?
#
loop_
_entity_poly.entity_id
_entity_poly.type
_entity_poly.pdbx_seq_one_letter_code
_entity_poly.pdbx_strand_id
1 'polypeptide(L)'
;ASDKVSRRVVRQIGFPAFVKPANLGSSVGVSKATDKTSLAKAIDLAARYDRKIIVEELVDGREIECAVIGNDDPQASLPGEYLVHDEAARFLDYTEKYSSTGHVDFVVPACVSKATAKKIQQMAVKAYQAIDASGLS
;
A
#
# COMPACT_ATOMS: atom_id res chain seq x y z
N ALA A 1 -8.72 -15.80 -21.89
CA ALA A 1 -7.86 -15.72 -20.68
C ALA A 1 -8.42 -14.73 -19.65
N SER A 2 -8.72 -13.48 -20.04
CA SER A 2 -9.25 -12.41 -19.16
C SER A 2 -10.47 -12.84 -18.32
N ASP A 3 -11.49 -13.48 -18.91
CA ASP A 3 -12.69 -13.89 -18.17
C ASP A 3 -12.44 -14.94 -17.06
N LYS A 4 -11.47 -15.85 -17.25
CA LYS A 4 -11.07 -16.83 -16.22
C LYS A 4 -10.40 -16.15 -15.03
N VAL A 5 -9.60 -15.12 -15.28
CA VAL A 5 -8.93 -14.32 -14.25
C VAL A 5 -9.97 -13.54 -13.46
N SER A 6 -10.88 -12.82 -14.14
CA SER A 6 -11.93 -12.04 -13.48
C SER A 6 -12.83 -12.90 -12.59
N ARG A 7 -13.24 -14.09 -13.06
CA ARG A 7 -14.01 -15.04 -12.23
C ARG A 7 -13.25 -15.51 -10.99
N ARG A 8 -11.94 -15.73 -11.11
CA ARG A 8 -11.10 -16.14 -9.98
C ARG A 8 -11.00 -15.02 -8.94
N VAL A 9 -10.76 -13.77 -9.37
CA VAL A 9 -10.70 -12.61 -8.47
C VAL A 9 -12.02 -12.44 -7.73
N VAL A 10 -13.15 -12.43 -8.44
CA VAL A 10 -14.48 -12.27 -7.81
C VAL A 10 -14.75 -13.35 -6.76
N ARG A 11 -14.32 -14.59 -7.01
CA ARG A 11 -14.55 -15.70 -6.07
C ARG A 11 -13.60 -15.69 -4.86
N GLN A 12 -12.35 -15.25 -5.04
CA GLN A 12 -11.30 -15.38 -4.01
C GLN A 12 -11.06 -14.10 -3.21
N ILE A 13 -11.26 -12.95 -3.84
CA ILE A 13 -10.96 -11.62 -3.27
C ILE A 13 -12.25 -10.81 -3.11
N GLY A 14 -13.14 -10.86 -4.10
CA GLY A 14 -14.35 -10.03 -4.10
C GLY A 14 -14.07 -8.58 -4.45
N PHE A 15 -14.99 -7.68 -4.06
CA PHE A 15 -14.88 -6.24 -4.26
C PHE A 15 -15.22 -5.49 -2.97
N PRO A 16 -14.64 -4.29 -2.74
CA PRO A 16 -13.65 -3.63 -3.59
C PRO A 16 -12.26 -4.29 -3.52
N ALA A 17 -11.50 -4.19 -4.61
CA ALA A 17 -10.16 -4.76 -4.72
C ALA A 17 -9.18 -3.76 -5.34
N PHE A 18 -7.92 -3.81 -4.93
CA PHE A 18 -6.83 -3.05 -5.55
C PHE A 18 -6.10 -3.91 -6.58
N VAL A 19 -5.86 -3.36 -7.77
CA VAL A 19 -5.05 -3.98 -8.82
C VAL A 19 -3.76 -3.19 -8.97
N LYS A 20 -2.62 -3.87 -8.90
CA LYS A 20 -1.28 -3.25 -8.83
C LYS A 20 -0.29 -3.97 -9.76
N PRO A 21 0.57 -3.28 -10.53
CA PRO A 21 1.76 -3.88 -11.11
C PRO A 21 2.70 -4.36 -9.99
N ALA A 22 3.35 -5.51 -10.16
CA ALA A 22 4.10 -6.14 -9.07
C ALA A 22 5.41 -5.41 -8.71
N ASN A 23 6.02 -4.69 -9.65
CA ASN A 23 7.36 -4.11 -9.51
C ASN A 23 7.38 -2.56 -9.60
N LEU A 24 6.32 -1.85 -9.21
CA LEU A 24 6.32 -0.37 -9.19
C LEU A 24 6.00 0.22 -7.81
N GLY A 25 6.43 1.47 -7.61
CA GLY A 25 6.12 2.32 -6.47
C GLY A 25 5.26 3.53 -6.85
N SER A 26 5.13 4.48 -5.91
CA SER A 26 4.45 5.78 -6.13
C SER A 26 2.99 5.68 -6.60
N SER A 27 2.32 4.57 -6.32
CA SER A 27 0.94 4.30 -6.73
C SER A 27 0.71 4.30 -8.26
N VAL A 28 1.77 4.22 -9.06
CA VAL A 28 1.69 4.24 -10.53
C VAL A 28 1.07 2.95 -11.04
N GLY A 29 0.05 3.07 -11.91
CA GLY A 29 -0.66 1.92 -12.47
C GLY A 29 -1.56 1.17 -11.48
N VAL A 30 -1.76 1.72 -10.27
CA VAL A 30 -2.65 1.16 -9.26
C VAL A 30 -4.08 1.65 -9.48
N SER A 31 -5.07 0.79 -9.27
CA SER A 31 -6.48 1.16 -9.38
C SER A 31 -7.36 0.41 -8.40
N LYS A 32 -8.39 1.09 -7.88
CA LYS A 32 -9.47 0.47 -7.10
C LYS A 32 -10.57 -0.01 -8.06
N ALA A 33 -10.87 -1.31 -8.02
CA ALA A 33 -11.96 -1.93 -8.75
C ALA A 33 -13.14 -2.22 -7.80
N THR A 34 -14.33 -1.81 -8.18
CA THR A 34 -15.58 -2.01 -7.41
C THR A 34 -16.52 -3.01 -8.07
N ASP A 35 -16.23 -3.41 -9.30
CA ASP A 35 -17.01 -4.34 -10.09
C ASP A 35 -16.15 -5.02 -11.18
N LYS A 36 -16.76 -5.92 -11.96
CA LYS A 36 -16.06 -6.65 -13.04
C LYS A 36 -15.56 -5.75 -14.16
N THR A 37 -16.24 -4.64 -14.43
CA THR A 37 -15.90 -3.72 -15.52
C THR A 37 -14.69 -2.88 -15.17
N SER A 38 -14.68 -2.30 -13.97
CA SER A 38 -13.55 -1.59 -13.39
C SER A 38 -12.36 -2.51 -13.17
N LEU A 39 -12.57 -3.78 -12.79
CA LEU A 39 -11.51 -4.78 -12.70
C LEU A 39 -10.79 -5.01 -14.04
N ALA A 40 -11.54 -5.18 -15.13
CA ALA A 40 -10.94 -5.37 -16.45
C ALA A 40 -10.08 -4.16 -16.86
N LYS A 41 -10.62 -2.95 -16.68
CA LYS A 41 -9.87 -1.69 -16.95
C LYS A 41 -8.62 -1.57 -16.08
N ALA A 42 -8.71 -1.92 -14.81
CA ALA A 42 -7.60 -1.86 -13.86
C ALA A 42 -6.49 -2.86 -14.22
N ILE A 43 -6.86 -4.08 -14.65
CA ILE A 43 -5.91 -5.08 -15.15
C ILE A 43 -5.22 -4.57 -16.43
N ASP A 44 -5.98 -4.03 -17.37
CA ASP A 44 -5.42 -3.48 -18.62
C ASP A 44 -4.46 -2.32 -18.36
N LEU A 45 -4.74 -1.48 -17.36
CA LEU A 45 -3.83 -0.41 -16.93
C LEU A 45 -2.55 -0.98 -16.32
N ALA A 46 -2.67 -1.85 -15.31
CA ALA A 46 -1.51 -2.45 -14.63
C ALA A 46 -0.62 -3.24 -15.61
N ALA A 47 -1.22 -3.91 -16.60
CA ALA A 47 -0.51 -4.67 -17.64
C ALA A 47 0.37 -3.80 -18.56
N ARG A 48 0.17 -2.47 -18.59
CA ARG A 48 1.05 -1.55 -19.32
C ARG A 48 2.39 -1.36 -18.61
N TYR A 49 2.44 -1.63 -17.33
CA TYR A 49 3.58 -1.34 -16.46
C TYR A 49 4.34 -2.60 -16.05
N ASP A 50 3.67 -3.75 -15.94
CA ASP A 50 4.32 -5.00 -15.56
C ASP A 50 3.60 -6.21 -16.20
N ARG A 51 4.36 -7.28 -16.42
CA ARG A 51 3.85 -8.59 -16.85
C ARG A 51 3.26 -9.39 -15.68
N LYS A 52 3.59 -9.02 -14.43
CA LYS A 52 3.03 -9.60 -13.22
C LYS A 52 2.15 -8.57 -12.51
N ILE A 53 0.92 -8.97 -12.20
CA ILE A 53 -0.08 -8.13 -11.55
C ILE A 53 -0.52 -8.78 -10.25
N ILE A 54 -0.68 -7.97 -9.22
CA ILE A 54 -1.20 -8.35 -7.90
C ILE A 54 -2.62 -7.79 -7.77
N VAL A 55 -3.52 -8.60 -7.20
CA VAL A 55 -4.88 -8.18 -6.86
C VAL A 55 -5.11 -8.48 -5.39
N GLU A 56 -5.45 -7.46 -4.62
CA GLU A 56 -5.63 -7.51 -3.17
C GLU A 56 -7.02 -7.03 -2.78
N GLU A 57 -7.56 -7.55 -1.68
CA GLU A 57 -8.78 -7.01 -1.09
C GLU A 57 -8.52 -5.60 -0.54
N LEU A 58 -9.56 -4.77 -0.51
CA LEU A 58 -9.48 -3.52 0.23
C LEU A 58 -9.53 -3.80 1.73
N VAL A 59 -8.50 -3.35 2.44
CA VAL A 59 -8.53 -3.27 3.90
C VAL A 59 -8.99 -1.89 4.30
N ASP A 60 -10.10 -1.82 5.02
CA ASP A 60 -10.57 -0.56 5.60
C ASP A 60 -9.80 -0.30 6.91
N GLY A 61 -8.75 0.51 6.82
CA GLY A 61 -7.84 0.75 7.93
C GLY A 61 -7.01 2.02 7.76
N ARG A 62 -6.22 2.31 8.80
CA ARG A 62 -5.27 3.43 8.83
C ARG A 62 -3.94 3.00 8.21
N GLU A 63 -3.33 3.88 7.42
CA GLU A 63 -2.00 3.65 6.84
C GLU A 63 -0.92 4.18 7.79
N ILE A 64 -0.03 3.28 8.22
CA ILE A 64 1.04 3.58 9.17
C ILE A 64 2.38 3.24 8.52
N GLU A 65 3.31 4.19 8.56
CA GLU A 65 4.67 4.04 8.03
C GLU A 65 5.70 3.98 9.16
N CYS A 66 6.73 3.17 8.98
CA CYS A 66 7.81 3.05 9.96
C CYS A 66 9.12 2.74 9.21
N ALA A 67 10.03 3.71 9.21
CA ALA A 67 11.31 3.58 8.52
C ALA A 67 12.24 2.67 9.33
N VAL A 68 13.11 1.93 8.62
CA VAL A 68 14.14 1.09 9.23
C VAL A 68 15.49 1.45 8.63
N ILE A 69 16.46 1.76 9.50
CA ILE A 69 17.83 2.12 9.10
C ILE A 69 18.85 1.20 9.76
N GLY A 70 19.90 0.84 9.03
CA GLY A 70 21.02 0.05 9.53
C GLY A 70 21.32 -1.16 8.64
N ASN A 71 22.25 -1.99 9.12
CA ASN A 71 22.70 -3.21 8.45
C ASN A 71 22.53 -4.39 9.42
N ASP A 72 23.58 -4.75 10.17
CA ASP A 72 23.57 -5.92 11.07
C ASP A 72 22.64 -5.76 12.29
N ASP A 73 22.51 -4.52 12.81
CA ASP A 73 21.61 -4.17 13.92
C ASP A 73 20.65 -3.03 13.50
N PRO A 74 19.62 -3.32 12.69
CA PRO A 74 18.73 -2.30 12.14
C PRO A 74 17.74 -1.78 13.18
N GLN A 75 17.45 -0.48 13.13
CA GLN A 75 16.58 0.22 14.07
C GLN A 75 15.37 0.83 13.36
N ALA A 76 14.20 0.67 13.97
CA ALA A 76 12.95 1.27 13.49
C ALA A 76 12.70 2.67 14.07
N SER A 77 12.19 3.58 13.23
CA SER A 77 11.74 4.91 13.64
C SER A 77 10.53 4.87 14.56
N LEU A 78 10.08 6.03 15.06
CA LEU A 78 8.69 6.15 15.53
C LEU A 78 7.75 5.95 14.34
N PRO A 79 6.62 5.23 14.51
CA PRO A 79 5.61 5.12 13.46
C PRO A 79 5.00 6.47 13.13
N GLY A 80 4.81 6.76 11.85
CA GLY A 80 4.08 7.90 11.32
C GLY A 80 2.78 7.47 10.66
N GLU A 81 1.89 8.41 10.41
CA GLU A 81 0.56 8.17 9.86
C GLU A 81 0.15 9.26 8.88
N TYR A 82 -0.51 8.87 7.79
CA TYR A 82 -1.26 9.81 6.95
C TYR A 82 -2.67 9.99 7.52
N LEU A 83 -2.97 11.21 7.98
CA LEU A 83 -4.31 11.64 8.32
C LEU A 83 -5.00 12.11 7.05
N VAL A 84 -6.07 11.41 6.67
CA VAL A 84 -6.89 11.73 5.50
C VAL A 84 -8.03 12.65 5.93
N HIS A 85 -8.10 13.84 5.33
CA HIS A 85 -9.15 14.82 5.57
C HIS A 85 -10.24 14.83 4.49
N ASP A 86 -9.93 14.26 3.32
CA ASP A 86 -10.88 14.11 2.21
C ASP A 86 -10.99 12.62 1.81
N GLU A 87 -12.21 12.10 1.76
CA GLU A 87 -12.49 10.71 1.35
C GLU A 87 -12.04 10.41 -0.09
N ALA A 88 -11.96 11.42 -0.96
CA ALA A 88 -11.39 11.27 -2.31
C ALA A 88 -9.90 10.90 -2.26
N ALA A 89 -9.19 11.32 -1.21
CA ALA A 89 -7.78 11.02 -0.94
C ALA A 89 -7.57 9.79 -0.05
N ARG A 90 -8.63 9.05 0.29
CA ARG A 90 -8.53 7.81 1.10
C ARG A 90 -7.63 6.75 0.47
N PHE A 91 -7.43 6.83 -0.84
CA PHE A 91 -6.32 6.17 -1.49
C PHE A 91 -5.23 7.21 -1.77
N LEU A 92 -4.06 7.04 -1.13
CA LEU A 92 -2.91 7.92 -1.33
C LEU A 92 -2.28 7.67 -2.71
N ASP A 93 -2.88 8.30 -3.72
CA ASP A 93 -2.46 8.20 -5.11
C ASP A 93 -1.22 9.07 -5.39
N TYR A 94 -0.76 9.08 -6.65
CA TYR A 94 0.41 9.87 -7.03
C TYR A 94 0.21 11.38 -6.76
N THR A 95 -1.00 11.89 -7.01
CA THR A 95 -1.31 13.31 -6.80
C THR A 95 -1.19 13.65 -5.33
N GLU A 96 -1.78 12.85 -4.45
CA GLU A 96 -1.74 13.08 -3.00
C GLU A 96 -0.33 12.95 -2.41
N LYS A 97 0.54 12.15 -3.04
CA LYS A 97 1.95 12.00 -2.61
C LYS A 97 2.84 13.18 -2.97
N TYR A 98 2.61 13.80 -4.13
CA TYR A 98 3.57 14.74 -4.73
C TYR A 98 3.02 16.14 -4.95
N SER A 99 1.73 16.34 -4.70
CA SER A 99 1.07 17.64 -4.78
C SER A 99 0.60 18.05 -3.38
N SER A 100 0.82 19.30 -3.01
CA SER A 100 0.28 19.87 -1.78
C SER A 100 -1.22 20.15 -1.92
N THR A 101 -2.03 19.09 -1.99
CA THR A 101 -3.49 19.15 -2.12
C THR A 101 -4.16 19.68 -0.86
N GLY A 102 -3.52 19.45 0.30
CA GLY A 102 -4.12 19.71 1.62
C GLY A 102 -5.12 18.64 2.06
N HIS A 103 -5.28 17.56 1.29
CA HIS A 103 -6.22 16.48 1.62
C HIS A 103 -5.66 15.46 2.63
N VAL A 104 -4.33 15.43 2.77
CA VAL A 104 -3.62 14.51 3.67
C VAL A 104 -2.54 15.24 4.46
N ASP A 105 -2.38 14.90 5.74
CA ASP A 105 -1.28 15.34 6.58
C ASP A 105 -0.47 14.14 7.06
N PHE A 106 0.85 14.25 7.10
CA PHE A 106 1.70 13.21 7.70
C PHE A 106 2.10 13.61 9.13
N VAL A 107 1.74 12.77 10.10
CA VAL A 107 2.01 13.01 11.53
C VAL A 107 2.96 11.98 12.11
N VAL A 108 3.90 12.45 12.96
CA VAL A 108 4.81 11.61 13.73
C VAL A 108 4.89 12.12 15.16
N PRO A 109 4.65 11.29 16.19
CA PRO A 109 4.25 9.88 16.10
C PRO A 109 2.77 9.70 15.73
N ALA A 110 2.45 8.58 15.08
CA ALA A 110 1.08 8.13 14.87
C ALA A 110 0.33 8.00 16.22
N CYS A 111 -0.96 8.34 16.22
CA CYS A 111 -1.79 8.27 17.42
C CYS A 111 -2.22 6.80 17.69
N VAL A 112 -1.29 6.03 18.27
CA VAL A 112 -1.47 4.61 18.62
C VAL A 112 -0.94 4.33 20.02
N SER A 113 -1.40 3.24 20.63
CA SER A 113 -0.88 2.82 21.94
C SER A 113 0.62 2.51 21.88
N LYS A 114 1.34 2.68 23.00
CA LYS A 114 2.76 2.29 23.10
C LYS A 114 3.00 0.82 22.73
N ALA A 115 2.06 -0.06 23.09
CA ALA A 115 2.13 -1.48 22.74
C ALA A 115 2.00 -1.70 21.23
N THR A 116 1.08 -0.99 20.57
CA THR A 116 0.90 -1.02 19.11
C THR A 116 2.14 -0.49 18.39
N ALA A 117 2.67 0.66 18.84
CA ALA A 117 3.89 1.25 18.27
C ALA A 117 5.06 0.27 18.34
N LYS A 118 5.29 -0.35 19.50
CA LYS A 118 6.34 -1.36 19.67
C LYS A 118 6.15 -2.57 18.75
N LYS A 119 4.91 -3.03 18.56
CA LYS A 119 4.60 -4.13 17.64
C LYS A 119 4.90 -3.77 16.19
N ILE A 120 4.55 -2.56 15.75
CA ILE A 120 4.86 -2.05 14.41
C ILE A 120 6.37 -2.04 14.19
N GLN A 121 7.13 -1.46 15.11
CA GLN A 121 8.60 -1.39 15.04
C GLN A 121 9.23 -2.79 14.97
N GLN A 122 8.76 -3.73 15.80
CA GLN A 122 9.25 -5.12 15.77
C GLN A 122 8.94 -5.82 14.44
N MET A 123 7.75 -5.59 13.87
CA MET A 123 7.38 -6.15 12.57
C MET A 123 8.20 -5.54 11.43
N ALA A 124 8.46 -4.23 11.47
CA ALA A 124 9.28 -3.54 10.47
C ALA A 124 10.72 -4.08 10.44
N VAL A 125 11.37 -4.16 11.61
CA VAL A 125 12.72 -4.75 11.72
C VAL A 125 12.74 -6.20 11.24
N LYS A 126 11.75 -7.00 11.64
CA LYS A 126 11.65 -8.40 11.22
C LYS A 126 11.50 -8.53 9.70
N ALA A 127 10.68 -7.69 9.07
CA ALA A 127 10.49 -7.69 7.63
C ALA A 127 11.78 -7.26 6.89
N TYR A 128 12.44 -6.21 7.36
CA TYR A 128 13.71 -5.70 6.83
C TYR A 128 14.80 -6.79 6.82
N GLN A 129 14.96 -7.49 7.94
CA GLN A 129 15.92 -8.59 8.05
C GLN A 129 15.53 -9.80 7.19
N ALA A 130 14.24 -10.11 7.06
CA ALA A 130 13.77 -11.26 6.29
C ALA A 130 14.02 -11.13 4.79
N ILE A 131 14.17 -9.90 4.28
CA ILE A 131 14.47 -9.62 2.87
C ILE A 131 15.95 -9.27 2.62
N ASP A 132 16.80 -9.42 3.64
CA ASP A 132 18.24 -9.08 3.58
C ASP A 132 18.49 -7.62 3.14
N ALA A 133 17.66 -6.69 3.65
CA ALA A 133 17.82 -5.26 3.36
C ALA A 133 19.04 -4.65 4.08
N SER A 134 19.56 -3.56 3.52
CA SER A 134 20.68 -2.79 4.09
C SER A 134 20.52 -1.30 3.80
N GLY A 135 21.16 -0.44 4.61
CA GLY A 135 21.01 1.01 4.50
C GLY A 135 19.69 1.52 5.09
N LEU A 136 18.69 1.80 4.25
CA LEU A 136 17.41 2.43 4.64
C LEU A 136 16.24 1.82 3.84
N SER A 137 15.12 1.58 4.53
CA SER A 137 13.83 1.23 3.95
C SER A 137 12.69 2.00 4.61
#